data_AF-A0A316NU70-F1
#
_entry.id   AF-A0A316NU70-F1
#
_cell.length_a   1.000
_cell.length_b   1.000
_cell.length_c   1.000
_cell.angle_alpha   90.00
_cell.angle_beta   90.00
_cell.angle_gamma   90.00
#
_symmetry.space_group_name_H-M   'P 1'
#
loop_
_entity.id
_entity.type
_entity.pdbx_description
1 polymer ?
#
loop_
_entity_poly.entity_id
_entity_poly.type
_entity_poly.pdbx_seq_one_letter_code
_entity_poly.pdbx_strand_id
1 'polypeptide(L)'
;MDEDNGKLLTVAQVHELTGITAAQLKNWDKEGVLVARRSGEGIANNRKLYTMDDVRRAQGILLYRKLGFSLDRIKEVLAAPETERASLVAMRTNELKEDYAHIQRKIELSSALEVVGPESLMDELVGIEGPDRLIDAYERDKNLRQWIRWSRSHTDRDIEKINAELQDTLEGLVQVPADAPWELVKSHIARFCDAWSKPFGWPTVGQMLAFHFTFAEMTENGENADGLFDAEACESLAEAFRLAWASSALKCMEDVLAVLYWNACGGVSLEPVHETAKVLRAAVAEFSYRPHMSDGKLTPEQSTEFVEIAQAVFELLEEVALDERLERYLHLDEFYAVDGPGLETARHITEAWVEGRLESWLSDGGASEIEQRIDEWIDALRLQWERMTHGGSQVDCPGLLDEKEQIERFSAWVEEHYACTFADPPEARWSSEEEDCAVEKRTRDFAQRMVSEGKMTTPD
;
A
#
# COMPACT_ATOMS: atom_id res chain seq x y z
N MET A 1 -27.69 -40.96 -27.99
CA MET A 1 -27.53 -40.90 -29.46
C MET A 1 -28.77 -40.22 -30.04
N ASP A 2 -28.66 -38.91 -30.23
CA ASP A 2 -29.01 -38.16 -31.45
C ASP A 2 -30.31 -38.52 -32.21
N GLU A 3 -31.44 -37.92 -31.81
CA GLU A 3 -32.61 -37.77 -32.70
C GLU A 3 -32.92 -36.30 -33.10
N ASP A 4 -32.26 -35.29 -32.51
CA ASP A 4 -32.58 -33.87 -32.78
C ASP A 4 -31.61 -33.15 -33.74
N ASN A 5 -30.50 -33.80 -34.14
CA ASN A 5 -29.44 -33.14 -34.92
C ASN A 5 -29.76 -32.92 -36.42
N GLY A 6 -30.97 -33.32 -36.86
CA GLY A 6 -31.45 -33.15 -38.24
C GLY A 6 -32.48 -32.05 -38.45
N LYS A 7 -32.96 -31.40 -37.38
CA LYS A 7 -34.03 -30.39 -37.48
C LYS A 7 -33.46 -29.05 -37.96
N LEU A 8 -33.80 -28.68 -39.19
CA LEU A 8 -33.45 -27.39 -39.78
C LEU A 8 -34.45 -26.33 -39.35
N LEU A 9 -33.95 -25.27 -38.71
CA LEU A 9 -34.72 -24.15 -38.18
C LEU A 9 -34.72 -22.98 -39.15
N THR A 10 -35.88 -22.34 -39.31
CA THR A 10 -36.01 -21.11 -40.07
C THR A 10 -35.56 -19.90 -39.26
N VAL A 11 -35.27 -18.78 -39.92
CA VAL A 11 -34.92 -17.49 -39.28
C VAL A 11 -35.90 -17.10 -38.16
N ALA A 12 -37.21 -17.31 -38.38
CA ALA A 12 -38.24 -16.99 -37.38
C ALA A 12 -38.12 -17.88 -36.12
N GLN A 13 -37.85 -19.17 -36.30
CA GLN A 13 -37.67 -20.10 -35.20
C GLN A 13 -36.36 -19.85 -34.44
N VAL A 14 -35.27 -19.48 -35.13
CA VAL A 14 -34.02 -19.07 -34.48
C VAL A 14 -34.24 -17.80 -33.66
N HIS A 15 -35.00 -16.84 -34.19
CA HIS A 15 -35.35 -15.62 -33.46
C HIS A 15 -36.16 -15.93 -32.20
N GLU A 16 -37.17 -16.79 -32.29
CA GLU A 16 -38.00 -17.20 -31.15
C GLU A 16 -37.17 -17.91 -30.06
N LEU A 17 -36.17 -18.72 -30.45
CA LEU A 17 -35.32 -19.46 -29.51
C LEU A 17 -34.20 -18.63 -28.87
N THR A 18 -33.71 -17.57 -29.54
CA THR A 18 -32.47 -16.89 -29.13
C THR A 18 -32.58 -15.37 -29.00
N GLY A 19 -33.68 -14.78 -29.47
CA GLY A 19 -33.84 -13.33 -29.61
C GLY A 19 -33.01 -12.72 -30.75
N ILE A 20 -32.22 -13.51 -31.50
CA ILE A 20 -31.37 -13.00 -32.58
C ILE A 20 -32.24 -12.54 -33.74
N THR A 21 -32.04 -11.30 -34.17
CA THR A 21 -32.85 -10.70 -35.24
C THR A 21 -32.46 -11.25 -36.62
N ALA A 22 -33.41 -11.24 -37.55
CA ALA A 22 -33.15 -11.59 -38.95
C ALA A 22 -32.04 -10.74 -39.59
N ALA A 23 -31.91 -9.47 -39.16
CA ALA A 23 -30.86 -8.56 -39.60
C ALA A 23 -29.47 -9.01 -39.12
N GLN A 24 -29.34 -9.44 -37.86
CA GLN A 24 -28.08 -9.96 -37.32
C GLN A 24 -27.65 -11.25 -38.03
N LEU A 25 -28.57 -12.21 -38.22
CA LEU A 25 -28.28 -13.45 -38.95
C LEU A 25 -27.88 -13.18 -40.41
N LYS A 26 -28.53 -12.22 -41.08
CA LYS A 26 -28.17 -11.80 -42.44
C LYS A 26 -26.77 -11.18 -42.46
N ASN A 27 -26.43 -10.36 -41.47
CA ASN A 27 -25.13 -9.74 -41.37
C ASN A 27 -24.03 -10.79 -41.16
N TRP A 28 -24.20 -11.73 -40.24
CA TRP A 28 -23.22 -12.78 -39.98
C TRP A 28 -23.04 -13.77 -41.13
N ASP A 29 -24.09 -14.02 -41.91
CA ASP A 29 -24.02 -14.81 -43.14
C ASP A 29 -23.24 -14.07 -44.24
N LYS A 30 -23.38 -12.74 -44.35
CA LYS A 30 -22.58 -11.91 -45.26
C LYS A 30 -21.10 -11.87 -44.84
N GLU A 31 -20.83 -11.74 -43.55
CA GLU A 31 -19.48 -11.67 -42.97
C GLU A 31 -18.80 -13.04 -42.82
N GLY A 32 -19.49 -14.14 -43.16
CA GLY A 32 -18.97 -15.51 -43.10
C GLY A 32 -18.78 -16.09 -41.70
N VAL A 33 -19.27 -15.43 -40.65
CA VAL A 33 -19.15 -15.90 -39.25
C VAL A 33 -20.13 -17.04 -38.96
N LEU A 34 -21.31 -17.00 -39.60
CA LEU A 34 -22.37 -17.98 -39.51
C LEU A 34 -23.03 -18.15 -40.88
N VAL A 35 -22.67 -19.21 -41.61
CA VAL A 35 -23.17 -19.45 -42.98
C VAL A 35 -24.43 -20.31 -42.93
N ALA A 36 -25.54 -19.79 -43.47
CA ALA A 36 -26.80 -20.52 -43.50
C ALA A 36 -26.80 -21.61 -44.58
N ARG A 37 -27.40 -22.77 -44.27
CA ARG A 37 -27.71 -23.77 -45.31
C ARG A 37 -28.87 -23.27 -46.16
N ARG A 38 -28.74 -23.38 -47.47
CA ARG A 38 -29.80 -23.07 -48.43
C ARG A 38 -30.59 -24.34 -48.74
N SER A 39 -31.90 -24.21 -48.88
CA SER A 39 -32.78 -25.34 -49.23
C SER A 39 -32.53 -25.96 -50.62
N GLY A 40 -31.60 -25.41 -51.41
CA GLY A 40 -31.19 -25.89 -52.73
C GLY A 40 -31.56 -24.94 -53.87
N GLU A 41 -30.83 -25.02 -54.98
CA GLU A 41 -31.13 -24.29 -56.23
C GLU A 41 -32.32 -24.98 -56.94
N GLY A 42 -33.37 -24.22 -57.27
CA GLY A 42 -34.56 -24.75 -57.97
C GLY A 42 -35.82 -25.00 -57.13
N ILE A 43 -35.83 -24.72 -55.83
CA ILE A 43 -37.06 -24.69 -55.00
C ILE A 43 -37.57 -23.24 -54.93
N ALA A 44 -38.87 -23.03 -55.18
CA ALA A 44 -39.52 -21.72 -55.36
C ALA A 44 -39.37 -20.71 -54.20
N ASN A 45 -38.72 -21.09 -53.10
CA ASN A 45 -38.28 -20.19 -52.04
C ASN A 45 -36.92 -20.67 -51.51
N ASN A 46 -35.82 -20.02 -51.93
CA ASN A 46 -34.46 -20.25 -51.43
C ASN A 46 -34.34 -19.79 -49.95
N ARG A 47 -34.91 -20.56 -49.03
CA ARG A 47 -35.00 -20.22 -47.60
C ARG A 47 -33.69 -20.56 -46.89
N LYS A 48 -33.25 -19.66 -46.00
CA LYS A 48 -32.11 -19.88 -45.10
C LYS A 48 -32.52 -20.77 -43.93
N LEU A 49 -31.76 -21.83 -43.71
CA LEU A 49 -32.00 -22.85 -42.70
C LEU A 49 -30.76 -23.00 -41.81
N TYR A 50 -30.98 -23.21 -40.51
CA TYR A 50 -29.95 -23.31 -39.48
C TYR A 50 -30.10 -24.63 -38.74
N THR A 51 -28.99 -25.31 -38.47
CA THR A 51 -28.96 -26.47 -37.57
C THR A 51 -28.95 -26.02 -36.11
N MET A 52 -29.17 -26.94 -35.17
CA MET A 52 -29.04 -26.62 -33.74
C MET A 52 -27.60 -26.19 -33.39
N ASP A 53 -26.58 -26.73 -34.06
CA ASP A 53 -25.19 -26.30 -33.88
C ASP A 53 -24.95 -24.88 -34.42
N ASP A 54 -25.61 -24.49 -35.51
CA ASP A 54 -25.61 -23.10 -35.98
C ASP A 54 -26.26 -22.16 -34.96
N VAL A 55 -27.33 -22.61 -34.28
CA VAL A 55 -27.99 -21.85 -33.21
C VAL A 55 -27.05 -21.67 -32.01
N ARG A 56 -26.36 -22.73 -31.58
CA ARG A 56 -25.33 -22.65 -30.51
C ARG A 56 -24.20 -21.71 -30.90
N ARG A 57 -23.74 -21.78 -32.16
CA ARG A 57 -22.72 -20.87 -32.70
C ARG A 57 -23.23 -19.42 -32.68
N ALA A 58 -24.48 -19.19 -33.07
CA ALA A 58 -25.12 -17.87 -33.05
C ALA A 58 -25.23 -17.28 -31.63
N GLN A 59 -25.56 -18.11 -30.64
CA GLN A 59 -25.55 -17.72 -29.22
C GLN A 59 -24.12 -17.39 -28.74
N GLY A 60 -23.12 -18.18 -29.15
CA GLY A 60 -21.71 -17.89 -28.87
C GLY A 60 -21.27 -16.54 -29.45
N ILE A 61 -21.64 -16.22 -30.69
CA ILE A 61 -21.35 -14.90 -31.30
C ILE A 61 -21.95 -13.77 -30.47
N LEU A 62 -23.21 -13.90 -30.01
CA LEU A 62 -23.83 -12.89 -29.14
C LEU A 62 -23.08 -12.71 -27.82
N LEU A 63 -22.72 -13.81 -27.17
CA LEU A 63 -22.01 -13.78 -25.89
C LEU A 63 -20.68 -13.03 -26.04
N TYR A 64 -19.86 -13.39 -27.02
CA TYR A 64 -18.58 -12.71 -27.24
C TYR A 64 -18.77 -11.25 -27.69
N ARG A 65 -19.80 -10.92 -28.46
CA ARG A 65 -20.12 -9.52 -28.75
C ARG A 65 -20.49 -8.73 -27.49
N LYS A 66 -21.19 -9.32 -26.53
CA LYS A 66 -21.48 -8.67 -25.24
C LYS A 66 -20.22 -8.44 -24.42
N LEU A 67 -19.19 -9.28 -24.58
CA LEU A 67 -17.87 -9.11 -23.96
C LEU A 67 -16.97 -8.11 -24.73
N GLY A 68 -17.48 -7.46 -25.78
CA GLY A 68 -16.78 -6.44 -26.54
C GLY A 68 -15.88 -6.97 -27.67
N PHE A 69 -15.92 -8.26 -27.99
CA PHE A 69 -15.11 -8.80 -29.09
C PHE A 69 -15.59 -8.27 -30.47
N SER A 70 -14.62 -7.95 -31.33
CA SER A 70 -14.88 -7.67 -32.75
C SER A 70 -15.32 -8.95 -33.49
N LEU A 71 -16.02 -8.81 -34.62
CA LEU A 71 -16.49 -9.97 -35.38
C LEU A 71 -15.33 -10.86 -35.89
N ASP A 72 -14.18 -10.28 -36.22
CA ASP A 72 -13.01 -11.03 -36.67
C ASP A 72 -12.38 -11.82 -35.51
N ARG A 73 -12.26 -11.21 -34.34
CA ARG A 73 -11.78 -11.92 -33.13
C ARG A 73 -12.75 -13.02 -32.71
N ILE A 74 -14.06 -12.83 -32.90
CA ILE A 74 -15.06 -13.88 -32.66
C ILE A 74 -14.86 -15.07 -33.61
N LYS A 75 -14.49 -14.85 -34.89
CA LYS A 75 -14.18 -15.95 -35.82
C LYS A 75 -12.99 -16.77 -35.30
N GLU A 76 -11.95 -16.10 -34.81
CA GLU A 76 -10.75 -16.74 -34.24
C GLU A 76 -11.11 -17.57 -32.99
N VAL A 77 -11.83 -16.97 -32.03
CA VAL A 77 -12.27 -17.66 -30.80
C VAL A 77 -13.15 -18.86 -31.13
N LEU A 78 -14.08 -18.75 -32.08
CA LEU A 78 -14.95 -19.86 -32.48
C LEU A 78 -14.22 -20.96 -33.29
N ALA A 79 -13.06 -20.66 -33.87
CA ALA A 79 -12.23 -21.62 -34.60
C ALA A 79 -11.18 -22.30 -33.71
N ALA A 80 -10.79 -21.67 -32.59
CA ALA A 80 -9.78 -22.17 -31.68
C ALA A 80 -10.22 -23.45 -30.92
N PRO A 81 -9.28 -24.33 -30.54
CA PRO A 81 -9.52 -25.42 -29.59
C PRO A 81 -10.01 -24.90 -28.23
N GLU A 82 -10.74 -25.73 -27.48
CA GLU A 82 -11.35 -25.33 -26.20
C GLU A 82 -10.34 -24.78 -25.17
N THR A 83 -9.14 -25.37 -25.12
CA THR A 83 -8.04 -24.93 -24.26
C THR A 83 -7.50 -23.53 -24.62
N GLU A 84 -7.56 -23.15 -25.90
CA GLU A 84 -7.11 -21.84 -26.39
C GLU A 84 -8.21 -20.78 -26.26
N ARG A 85 -9.50 -21.17 -26.35
CA ARG A 85 -10.64 -20.25 -26.13
C ARG A 85 -10.63 -19.64 -24.75
N ALA A 86 -10.37 -20.44 -23.72
CA ALA A 86 -10.28 -19.95 -22.34
C ALA A 86 -9.19 -18.87 -22.20
N SER A 87 -8.05 -19.07 -22.86
CA SER A 87 -6.96 -18.09 -22.90
C SER A 87 -7.38 -16.79 -23.59
N LEU A 88 -8.05 -16.85 -24.75
CA LEU A 88 -8.54 -15.66 -25.46
C LEU A 88 -9.58 -14.87 -24.66
N VAL A 89 -10.44 -15.55 -23.89
CA VAL A 89 -11.40 -14.90 -22.97
C VAL A 89 -10.69 -14.29 -21.78
N ALA A 90 -9.67 -14.95 -21.21
CA ALA A 90 -8.85 -14.41 -20.13
C ALA A 90 -8.10 -13.13 -20.58
N MET A 91 -7.52 -13.13 -21.78
CA MET A 91 -6.91 -11.93 -22.37
C MET A 91 -7.92 -10.78 -22.46
N ARG A 92 -9.13 -11.03 -22.99
CA ARG A 92 -10.17 -9.99 -23.05
C ARG A 92 -10.62 -9.51 -21.67
N THR A 93 -10.63 -10.40 -20.69
CA THR A 93 -10.95 -10.03 -19.30
C THR A 93 -9.91 -9.08 -18.75
N ASN A 94 -8.62 -9.28 -19.05
CA ASN A 94 -7.57 -8.34 -18.65
C ASN A 94 -7.70 -6.99 -19.39
N GLU A 95 -7.93 -6.99 -20.71
CA GLU A 95 -8.20 -5.77 -21.48
C GLU A 95 -9.38 -4.97 -20.88
N LEU A 96 -10.47 -5.66 -20.50
CA LEU A 96 -11.62 -5.00 -19.87
C LEU A 96 -11.30 -4.41 -18.48
N LYS A 97 -10.39 -5.03 -17.71
CA LYS A 97 -9.93 -4.48 -16.44
C LYS A 97 -9.09 -3.23 -16.66
N GLU A 98 -8.23 -3.23 -17.68
CA GLU A 98 -7.44 -2.05 -18.08
C GLU A 98 -8.35 -0.92 -18.55
N ASP A 99 -9.34 -1.21 -19.40
CA ASP A 99 -10.37 -0.26 -19.84
C ASP A 99 -11.14 0.33 -18.65
N TYR A 100 -11.53 -0.52 -17.68
CA TYR A 100 -12.22 -0.08 -16.47
C TYR A 100 -11.36 0.85 -15.62
N ALA A 101 -10.10 0.49 -15.37
CA ALA A 101 -9.15 1.34 -14.63
C ALA A 101 -8.97 2.70 -15.33
N HIS A 102 -8.84 2.70 -16.66
CA HIS A 102 -8.73 3.93 -17.46
C HIS A 102 -9.97 4.82 -17.38
N ILE A 103 -11.16 4.23 -17.41
CA ILE A 103 -12.41 4.99 -17.25
C ILE A 103 -12.51 5.56 -15.83
N GLN A 104 -12.17 4.76 -14.82
CA GLN A 104 -12.19 5.19 -13.43
C GLN A 104 -11.28 6.40 -13.21
N ARG A 105 -10.05 6.36 -13.73
CA ARG A 105 -9.09 7.49 -13.76
C ARG A 105 -9.67 8.78 -14.31
N LYS A 106 -10.38 8.68 -15.44
CA LYS A 106 -11.01 9.86 -16.06
C LYS A 106 -12.15 10.42 -15.23
N ILE A 107 -12.96 9.56 -14.61
CA ILE A 107 -14.03 9.98 -13.70
C ILE A 107 -13.42 10.69 -12.50
N GLU A 108 -12.33 10.16 -11.96
CA GLU A 108 -11.61 10.74 -10.83
C GLU A 108 -11.04 12.12 -11.16
N LEU A 109 -10.31 12.27 -12.26
CA LEU A 109 -9.80 13.58 -12.72
C LEU A 109 -10.94 14.58 -12.98
N SER A 110 -12.02 14.14 -13.64
CA SER A 110 -13.20 14.99 -13.86
C SER A 110 -13.82 15.44 -12.55
N SER A 111 -13.83 14.58 -11.54
CA SER A 111 -14.36 14.91 -10.21
C SER A 111 -13.45 15.90 -9.49
N ALA A 112 -12.13 15.79 -9.64
CA ALA A 112 -11.19 16.76 -9.10
C ALA A 112 -11.39 18.15 -9.71
N LEU A 113 -11.54 18.21 -11.04
CA LEU A 113 -11.82 19.44 -11.77
C LEU A 113 -13.16 20.08 -11.38
N GLU A 114 -14.19 19.28 -11.04
CA GLU A 114 -15.48 19.79 -10.56
C GLU A 114 -15.36 20.51 -9.21
N VAL A 115 -14.49 20.03 -8.30
CA VAL A 115 -14.39 20.52 -6.93
C VAL A 115 -13.34 21.63 -6.79
N VAL A 116 -12.13 21.40 -7.28
CA VAL A 116 -10.99 22.35 -7.17
C VAL A 116 -11.09 23.44 -8.25
N GLY A 117 -11.73 23.13 -9.37
CA GLY A 117 -11.73 23.99 -10.55
C GLY A 117 -10.47 23.78 -11.42
N PRO A 118 -10.55 24.03 -12.73
CA PRO A 118 -9.45 23.75 -13.66
C PRO A 118 -8.22 24.63 -13.42
N GLU A 119 -8.40 25.90 -13.07
CA GLU A 119 -7.27 26.84 -12.89
C GLU A 119 -6.48 26.51 -11.62
N SER A 120 -7.14 26.34 -10.48
CA SER A 120 -6.48 25.98 -9.21
C SER A 120 -5.78 24.62 -9.28
N LEU A 121 -6.40 23.63 -9.95
CA LEU A 121 -5.75 22.34 -10.17
C LEU A 121 -4.52 22.46 -11.10
N MET A 122 -4.54 23.35 -12.08
CA MET A 122 -3.38 23.60 -12.94
C MET A 122 -2.25 24.33 -12.20
N ASP A 123 -2.59 25.27 -11.30
CA ASP A 123 -1.63 26.00 -10.45
C ASP A 123 -0.94 25.07 -9.45
N GLU A 124 -1.70 24.16 -8.82
CA GLU A 124 -1.18 23.16 -7.88
C GLU A 124 -0.31 22.08 -8.57
N LEU A 125 -0.49 21.89 -9.88
CA LEU A 125 0.20 20.87 -10.67
C LEU A 125 1.19 21.48 -11.69
N VAL A 126 1.64 22.72 -11.45
CA VAL A 126 2.65 23.40 -12.28
C VAL A 126 3.91 22.53 -12.42
N GLY A 127 4.32 22.28 -13.67
CA GLY A 127 5.50 21.47 -13.99
C GLY A 127 5.21 19.99 -14.31
N ILE A 128 3.96 19.52 -14.14
CA ILE A 128 3.57 18.16 -14.50
C ILE A 128 3.14 18.10 -15.98
N GLU A 129 4.01 17.54 -16.83
CA GLU A 129 3.73 17.45 -18.27
C GLU A 129 2.83 16.25 -18.63
N GLY A 130 1.59 16.52 -19.02
CA GLY A 130 0.69 15.58 -19.71
C GLY A 130 -0.42 14.99 -18.84
N PRO A 131 -1.56 14.59 -19.45
CA PRO A 131 -2.77 14.17 -18.73
C PRO A 131 -2.57 12.89 -17.90
N ASP A 132 -1.75 11.95 -18.37
CA ASP A 132 -1.49 10.71 -17.62
C ASP A 132 -0.66 10.99 -16.37
N ARG A 133 0.32 11.91 -16.43
CA ARG A 133 1.11 12.31 -15.26
C ARG A 133 0.29 13.11 -14.25
N LEU A 134 -0.68 13.90 -14.71
CA LEU A 134 -1.64 14.59 -13.84
C LEU A 134 -2.53 13.61 -13.10
N ILE A 135 -3.03 12.59 -13.80
CA ILE A 135 -3.81 11.51 -13.19
C ILE A 135 -2.94 10.75 -12.19
N ASP A 136 -1.69 10.44 -12.54
CA ASP A 136 -0.77 9.75 -11.63
C ASP A 136 -0.50 10.61 -10.38
N ALA A 137 -0.28 11.92 -10.51
CA ALA A 137 -0.09 12.81 -9.37
C ALA A 137 -1.33 12.85 -8.46
N TYR A 138 -2.51 12.93 -9.05
CA TYR A 138 -3.79 12.84 -8.33
C TYR A 138 -4.02 11.45 -7.68
N GLU A 139 -3.69 10.35 -8.37
CA GLU A 139 -3.73 8.97 -7.86
C GLU A 139 -2.67 8.72 -6.77
N ARG A 140 -1.65 9.58 -6.66
CA ARG A 140 -0.66 9.54 -5.58
C ARG A 140 -1.14 10.28 -4.34
N ASP A 141 -1.89 11.37 -4.49
CA ASP A 141 -2.36 12.17 -3.35
C ASP A 141 -3.65 11.63 -2.73
N LYS A 142 -3.51 10.80 -1.68
CA LYS A 142 -4.62 10.21 -0.93
C LYS A 142 -5.51 11.28 -0.28
N ASN A 143 -4.91 12.35 0.25
CA ASN A 143 -5.62 13.49 0.87
C ASN A 143 -6.56 14.14 -0.14
N LEU A 144 -6.02 14.53 -1.30
CA LEU A 144 -6.80 15.20 -2.35
C LEU A 144 -7.98 14.33 -2.82
N ARG A 145 -7.76 13.02 -2.99
CA ARG A 145 -8.83 12.07 -3.35
C ARG A 145 -9.91 11.95 -2.30
N GLN A 146 -9.53 11.80 -1.03
CA GLN A 146 -10.47 11.68 0.08
C GLN A 146 -11.28 12.97 0.23
N TRP A 147 -10.62 14.11 0.14
CA TRP A 147 -11.24 15.43 0.18
C TRP A 147 -12.25 15.63 -0.95
N ILE A 148 -11.88 15.39 -2.21
CA ILE A 148 -12.82 15.48 -3.35
C ILE A 148 -14.01 14.54 -3.19
N ARG A 149 -13.77 13.29 -2.76
CA ARG A 149 -14.86 12.33 -2.54
C ARG A 149 -15.83 12.83 -1.46
N TRP A 150 -15.29 13.33 -0.36
CA TRP A 150 -16.07 13.82 0.77
C TRP A 150 -16.83 15.11 0.41
N SER A 151 -16.18 16.10 -0.18
CA SER A 151 -16.78 17.39 -0.56
C SER A 151 -17.97 17.23 -1.50
N ARG A 152 -18.00 16.20 -2.35
CA ARG A 152 -19.13 15.94 -3.28
C ARG A 152 -20.40 15.44 -2.60
N SER A 153 -20.28 14.82 -1.44
CA SER A 153 -21.43 14.29 -0.68
C SER A 153 -21.91 15.24 0.41
N HIS A 154 -21.27 16.40 0.55
CA HIS A 154 -21.48 17.36 1.63
C HIS A 154 -21.84 18.74 1.09
N THR A 155 -22.51 19.54 1.91
CA THR A 155 -22.85 20.93 1.57
C THR A 155 -21.71 21.87 1.93
N ASP A 156 -21.67 23.06 1.34
CA ASP A 156 -20.71 24.11 1.71
C ASP A 156 -20.69 24.38 3.22
N ARG A 157 -21.85 24.31 3.88
CA ARG A 157 -21.97 24.46 5.33
C ARG A 157 -21.30 23.34 6.11
N ASP A 158 -21.35 22.11 5.60
CA ASP A 158 -20.67 20.97 6.22
C ASP A 158 -19.15 21.10 6.06
N ILE A 159 -18.69 21.58 4.90
CA ILE A 159 -17.28 21.88 4.63
C ILE A 159 -16.78 22.98 5.59
N GLU A 160 -17.49 24.10 5.69
CA GLU A 160 -17.14 25.20 6.62
C GLU A 160 -17.05 24.71 8.07
N LYS A 161 -17.97 23.83 8.48
CA LYS A 161 -17.97 23.28 9.84
C LYS A 161 -16.74 22.42 10.11
N ILE A 162 -16.37 21.53 9.19
CA ILE A 162 -15.18 20.69 9.33
C ILE A 162 -13.91 21.53 9.29
N ASN A 163 -13.83 22.53 8.41
CA ASN A 163 -12.68 23.45 8.36
C ASN A 163 -12.51 24.19 9.69
N ALA A 164 -13.60 24.69 10.29
CA ALA A 164 -13.56 25.34 11.59
C ALA A 164 -13.14 24.39 12.72
N GLU A 165 -13.59 23.13 12.70
CA GLU A 165 -13.20 22.11 13.67
C GLU A 165 -11.71 21.75 13.54
N LEU A 166 -11.21 21.54 12.31
CA LEU A 166 -9.79 21.29 12.05
C LEU A 166 -8.93 22.49 12.48
N GLN A 167 -9.35 23.70 12.16
CA GLN A 167 -8.66 24.92 12.58
C GLN A 167 -8.55 25.02 14.11
N ASP A 168 -9.64 24.79 14.85
CA ASP A 168 -9.63 24.81 16.32
C ASP A 168 -8.65 23.78 16.90
N THR A 169 -8.56 22.58 16.30
CA THR A 169 -7.57 21.58 16.74
C THR A 169 -6.12 21.99 16.47
N LEU A 170 -5.84 22.63 15.33
CA LEU A 170 -4.51 23.17 14.99
C LEU A 170 -4.13 24.35 15.88
N GLU A 171 -5.06 25.28 16.15
CA GLU A 171 -4.86 26.35 17.12
C GLU A 171 -4.53 25.77 18.50
N GLY A 172 -5.22 24.71 18.90
CA GLY A 172 -4.91 23.98 20.13
C GLY A 172 -3.48 23.43 20.17
N LEU A 173 -2.94 22.94 19.05
CA LEU A 173 -1.55 22.48 18.94
C LEU A 173 -0.55 23.62 19.07
N VAL A 174 -0.80 24.75 18.42
CA VAL A 174 0.05 25.96 18.49
C VAL A 174 0.17 26.50 19.92
N GLN A 175 -0.89 26.37 20.72
CA GLN A 175 -0.88 26.83 22.12
C GLN A 175 -0.14 25.89 23.09
N VAL A 176 0.37 24.75 22.63
CA VAL A 176 1.15 23.84 23.49
C VAL A 176 2.52 24.46 23.80
N PRO A 177 2.93 24.56 25.08
CA PRO A 177 4.25 25.10 25.43
C PRO A 177 5.39 24.28 24.82
N ALA A 178 6.47 24.95 24.40
CA ALA A 178 7.64 24.31 23.80
C ALA A 178 8.42 23.37 24.74
N ASP A 179 8.11 23.34 26.03
CA ASP A 179 8.67 22.41 27.02
C ASP A 179 7.65 21.39 27.55
N ALA A 180 6.47 21.32 26.92
CA ALA A 180 5.42 20.39 27.29
C ALA A 180 5.90 18.92 27.19
N PRO A 181 5.37 18.02 28.04
CA PRO A 181 5.63 16.60 27.89
C PRO A 181 4.99 16.05 26.60
N TRP A 182 5.58 15.01 26.02
CA TRP A 182 5.03 14.33 24.84
C TRP A 182 3.54 14.04 24.95
N GLU A 183 3.12 13.49 26.08
CA GLU A 183 1.74 13.04 26.29
C GLU A 183 0.73 14.18 26.09
N LEU A 184 1.13 15.43 26.39
CA LEU A 184 0.28 16.59 26.10
C LEU A 184 0.25 16.86 24.58
N VAL A 185 1.40 16.94 23.92
CA VAL A 185 1.50 17.13 22.46
C VAL A 185 0.70 16.05 21.72
N LYS A 186 0.97 14.77 22.04
CA LYS A 186 0.26 13.59 21.52
C LYS A 186 -1.25 13.69 21.70
N SER A 187 -1.74 14.18 22.84
CA SER A 187 -3.19 14.36 23.07
C SER A 187 -3.82 15.43 22.17
N HIS A 188 -3.06 16.44 21.76
CA HIS A 188 -3.50 17.48 20.84
C HIS A 188 -3.45 16.96 19.39
N ILE A 189 -2.41 16.21 19.03
CA ILE A 189 -2.30 15.55 17.73
C ILE A 189 -3.44 14.54 17.56
N ALA A 190 -3.75 13.74 18.59
CA ALA A 190 -4.87 12.79 18.56
C ALA A 190 -6.23 13.49 18.35
N ARG A 191 -6.42 14.70 18.88
CA ARG A 191 -7.63 15.51 18.62
C ARG A 191 -7.72 15.98 17.18
N PHE A 192 -6.59 16.42 16.60
CA PHE A 192 -6.52 16.74 15.17
C PHE A 192 -6.83 15.50 14.33
N CYS A 193 -6.21 14.36 14.63
CA CYS A 193 -6.46 13.10 13.90
C CYS A 193 -7.91 12.63 14.01
N ASP A 194 -8.58 12.78 15.17
CA ASP A 194 -10.01 12.49 15.34
C ASP A 194 -10.90 13.42 14.50
N ALA A 195 -10.60 14.72 14.49
CA ALA A 195 -11.32 15.67 13.64
C ALA A 195 -11.11 15.37 12.15
N TRP A 196 -9.89 15.01 11.76
CA TRP A 196 -9.51 14.61 10.40
C TRP A 196 -10.16 13.29 9.97
N SER A 197 -10.28 12.32 10.88
CA SER A 197 -10.79 10.99 10.54
C SER A 197 -12.27 10.97 10.21
N LYS A 198 -13.06 11.90 10.77
CA LYS A 198 -14.50 12.05 10.46
C LYS A 198 -14.78 12.19 8.96
N PRO A 199 -14.12 13.10 8.23
CA PRO A 199 -14.30 13.24 6.79
C PRO A 199 -13.37 12.33 5.94
N PHE A 200 -12.14 12.08 6.40
CA PHE A 200 -11.09 11.52 5.53
C PHE A 200 -10.60 10.13 5.96
N GLY A 201 -11.05 9.58 7.09
CA GLY A 201 -10.44 8.40 7.71
C GLY A 201 -9.13 8.74 8.44
N TRP A 202 -8.62 7.82 9.24
CA TRP A 202 -7.44 8.07 10.07
C TRP A 202 -6.22 8.47 9.23
N PRO A 203 -5.50 9.55 9.62
CA PRO A 203 -4.34 9.99 8.88
C PRO A 203 -3.24 8.95 8.98
N THR A 204 -2.70 8.54 7.84
CA THR A 204 -1.58 7.61 7.76
C THR A 204 -0.27 8.26 8.19
N VAL A 205 0.75 7.44 8.46
CA VAL A 205 2.09 7.93 8.80
C VAL A 205 2.60 8.87 7.71
N GLY A 206 2.50 8.50 6.44
CA GLY A 206 2.90 9.38 5.33
C GLY A 206 2.12 10.71 5.29
N GLN A 207 0.84 10.72 5.66
CA GLN A 207 0.05 11.96 5.75
C GLN A 207 0.57 12.88 6.87
N MET A 208 1.07 12.35 7.98
CA MET A 208 1.73 13.16 9.02
C MET A 208 3.00 13.85 8.48
N LEU A 209 3.80 13.14 7.67
CA LEU A 209 4.97 13.76 7.02
C LEU A 209 4.57 14.83 6.01
N ALA A 210 3.49 14.60 5.26
CA ALA A 210 2.96 15.60 4.33
C ALA A 210 2.55 16.87 5.07
N PHE A 211 1.85 16.77 6.20
CA PHE A 211 1.51 17.94 7.03
C PHE A 211 2.75 18.68 7.52
N HIS A 212 3.79 17.95 7.98
CA HIS A 212 5.07 18.54 8.36
C HIS A 212 5.64 19.42 7.23
N PHE A 213 5.77 18.86 6.02
CA PHE A 213 6.31 19.61 4.88
C PHE A 213 5.45 20.81 4.50
N THR A 214 4.12 20.67 4.53
CA THR A 214 3.21 21.78 4.24
C THR A 214 3.44 22.96 5.19
N PHE A 215 3.52 22.72 6.50
CA PHE A 215 3.74 23.80 7.47
C PHE A 215 5.19 24.33 7.45
N ALA A 216 6.17 23.47 7.16
CA ALA A 216 7.56 23.89 7.00
C ALA A 216 7.72 24.84 5.80
N GLU A 217 7.12 24.50 4.65
CA GLU A 217 7.14 25.34 3.45
C GLU A 217 6.44 26.69 3.67
N MET A 218 5.29 26.70 4.36
CA MET A 218 4.60 27.94 4.75
C MET A 218 5.48 28.85 5.62
N THR A 219 6.30 28.26 6.50
CA THR A 219 7.26 28.99 7.35
C THR A 219 8.35 29.64 6.50
N GLU A 220 8.94 28.91 5.54
CA GLU A 220 9.99 29.41 4.64
C GLU A 220 9.48 30.53 3.72
N ASN A 221 8.28 30.38 3.20
CA ASN A 221 7.68 31.35 2.28
C ASN A 221 7.16 32.62 2.99
N GLY A 222 7.11 32.62 4.32
CA GLY A 222 6.48 33.69 5.12
C GLY A 222 4.99 33.84 4.80
N GLU A 223 4.38 32.75 4.31
CA GLU A 223 2.98 32.69 3.95
C GLU A 223 2.17 32.39 5.21
N ASN A 224 1.32 33.33 5.61
CA ASN A 224 0.22 32.99 6.48
C ASN A 224 -0.82 32.31 5.57
N ALA A 225 -1.05 31.00 5.69
CA ALA A 225 -2.12 30.29 4.98
C ALA A 225 -3.43 31.09 5.05
N ASP A 226 -3.77 31.87 4.02
CA ASP A 226 -4.86 32.87 4.05
C ASP A 226 -4.96 33.78 5.31
N GLY A 227 -3.87 33.98 6.05
CA GLY A 227 -3.89 34.71 7.34
C GLY A 227 -4.24 33.88 8.58
N LEU A 228 -4.34 32.55 8.47
CA LEU A 228 -4.73 31.64 9.57
C LEU A 228 -3.66 31.48 10.65
N PHE A 229 -2.40 31.30 10.25
CA PHE A 229 -1.26 31.07 11.15
C PHE A 229 -0.10 31.99 10.77
N ASP A 230 0.68 32.44 11.76
CA ASP A 230 1.96 33.13 11.51
C ASP A 230 3.12 32.12 11.41
N ALA A 231 4.31 32.60 11.07
CA ALA A 231 5.49 31.75 10.87
C ALA A 231 5.86 30.93 12.13
N GLU A 232 5.69 31.50 13.33
CA GLU A 232 5.98 30.81 14.60
C GLU A 232 4.98 29.67 14.87
N ALA A 233 3.71 29.91 14.57
CA ALA A 233 2.67 28.89 14.61
C ALA A 233 2.92 27.77 13.58
N CYS A 234 3.28 28.12 12.34
CA CYS A 234 3.61 27.14 11.30
C CYS A 234 4.84 26.28 11.69
N GLU A 235 5.90 26.88 12.25
CA GLU A 235 7.07 26.15 12.73
C GLU A 235 6.67 25.15 13.84
N SER A 236 5.83 25.58 14.78
CA SER A 236 5.32 24.73 15.87
C SER A 236 4.49 23.55 15.36
N LEU A 237 3.63 23.80 14.36
CA LEU A 237 2.82 22.76 13.72
C LEU A 237 3.70 21.77 12.93
N ALA A 238 4.67 22.28 12.15
CA ALA A 238 5.60 21.46 11.40
C ALA A 238 6.35 20.50 12.34
N GLU A 239 6.85 20.99 13.48
CA GLU A 239 7.54 20.16 14.45
C GLU A 239 6.62 19.12 15.10
N ALA A 240 5.40 19.51 15.49
CA ALA A 240 4.43 18.57 16.08
C ALA A 240 4.12 17.39 15.13
N PHE A 241 3.90 17.67 13.84
CA PHE A 241 3.64 16.62 12.84
C PHE A 241 4.89 15.79 12.51
N ARG A 242 6.09 16.37 12.54
CA ARG A 242 7.36 15.62 12.43
C ARG A 242 7.49 14.59 13.55
N LEU A 243 7.19 14.99 14.79
CA LEU A 243 7.25 14.10 15.95
C LEU A 243 6.18 13.01 15.90
N ALA A 244 4.96 13.32 15.46
CA ALA A 244 3.93 12.30 15.26
C ALA A 244 4.31 11.28 14.18
N TRP A 245 4.83 11.76 13.04
CA TRP A 245 5.36 10.90 12.00
C TRP A 245 6.45 9.98 12.54
N ALA A 246 7.45 10.54 13.23
CA ALA A 246 8.58 9.78 13.75
C ALA A 246 8.13 8.78 14.82
N SER A 247 7.24 9.17 15.73
CA SER A 247 6.69 8.26 16.76
C SER A 247 6.05 7.02 16.13
N SER A 248 5.20 7.21 15.13
CA SER A 248 4.51 6.13 14.44
C SER A 248 5.46 5.28 13.59
N ALA A 249 6.41 5.93 12.90
CA ALA A 249 7.40 5.25 12.08
C ALA A 249 8.38 4.42 12.92
N LEU A 250 8.90 4.95 14.03
CA LEU A 250 9.75 4.23 14.98
C LEU A 250 9.02 3.04 15.59
N LYS A 251 7.74 3.19 15.96
CA LYS A 251 6.93 2.06 16.45
C LYS A 251 6.76 0.96 15.41
N CYS A 252 6.52 1.31 14.16
CA CYS A 252 6.47 0.34 13.08
C CYS A 252 7.85 -0.32 12.84
N MET A 253 8.95 0.43 12.96
CA MET A 253 10.30 -0.13 12.86
C MET A 253 10.64 -1.06 14.01
N GLU A 254 10.20 -0.74 15.23
CA GLU A 254 10.32 -1.63 16.38
C GLU A 254 9.68 -2.97 16.09
N ASP A 255 8.43 -3.00 15.63
CA ASP A 255 7.73 -4.25 15.30
C ASP A 255 8.47 -5.06 14.21
N VAL A 256 9.01 -4.39 13.19
CA VAL A 256 9.67 -5.06 12.06
C VAL A 256 11.05 -5.60 12.44
N LEU A 257 11.87 -4.78 13.11
CA LEU A 257 13.19 -5.16 13.61
C LEU A 257 13.04 -6.24 14.67
N ALA A 258 12.03 -6.13 15.50
CA ALA A 258 11.72 -7.13 16.50
C ALA A 258 11.56 -8.54 15.90
N VAL A 259 10.75 -8.66 14.86
CA VAL A 259 10.58 -9.94 14.18
C VAL A 259 11.85 -10.38 13.46
N LEU A 260 12.65 -9.45 12.93
CA LEU A 260 13.94 -9.78 12.31
C LEU A 260 14.91 -10.38 13.33
N TYR A 261 15.05 -9.76 14.51
CA TYR A 261 15.85 -10.25 15.63
C TYR A 261 15.48 -11.70 15.99
N TRP A 262 14.18 -11.94 16.16
CA TRP A 262 13.69 -13.26 16.55
C TRP A 262 14.07 -14.35 15.55
N ASN A 263 14.00 -14.04 14.26
CA ASN A 263 14.41 -14.96 13.21
C ASN A 263 15.91 -15.21 13.18
N ALA A 264 16.71 -14.20 13.52
CA ALA A 264 18.16 -14.33 13.58
C ALA A 264 18.61 -15.23 14.73
N CYS A 265 17.93 -15.19 15.89
CA CYS A 265 18.23 -16.08 17.03
C CYS A 265 18.07 -17.58 16.72
N GLY A 266 17.17 -17.94 15.78
CA GLY A 266 16.99 -19.31 15.29
C GLY A 266 18.02 -19.77 14.24
N GLY A 267 18.98 -18.90 13.91
CA GLY A 267 19.86 -19.00 12.76
C GLY A 267 19.28 -18.23 11.57
N VAL A 268 20.06 -17.30 11.03
CA VAL A 268 19.62 -16.45 9.91
C VAL A 268 19.25 -17.34 8.72
N SER A 269 17.96 -17.29 8.38
CA SER A 269 17.37 -17.93 7.21
C SER A 269 16.99 -16.85 6.21
N LEU A 270 17.16 -17.15 4.92
CA LEU A 270 16.96 -16.17 3.86
C LEU A 270 15.48 -15.86 3.61
N GLU A 271 14.59 -16.79 3.95
CA GLU A 271 13.14 -16.62 3.80
C GLU A 271 12.57 -15.53 4.73
N PRO A 272 12.87 -15.52 6.05
CA PRO A 272 12.52 -14.40 6.93
C PRO A 272 13.07 -13.05 6.49
N VAL A 273 14.35 -12.96 6.09
CA VAL A 273 14.97 -11.71 5.64
C VAL A 273 14.25 -11.16 4.41
N HIS A 274 13.91 -12.04 3.46
CA HIS A 274 13.16 -11.68 2.25
C HIS A 274 11.76 -11.16 2.57
N GLU A 275 11.11 -11.70 3.58
CA GLU A 275 9.77 -11.26 4.01
C GLU A 275 9.83 -9.95 4.80
N THR A 276 10.80 -9.79 5.69
CA THR A 276 11.12 -8.53 6.36
C THR A 276 11.41 -7.44 5.34
N ALA A 277 12.19 -7.72 4.29
CA ALA A 277 12.50 -6.75 3.24
C ALA A 277 11.27 -6.25 2.48
N LYS A 278 10.28 -7.12 2.24
CA LYS A 278 8.98 -6.71 1.66
C LYS A 278 8.22 -5.76 2.57
N VAL A 279 8.21 -6.05 3.87
CA VAL A 279 7.54 -5.20 4.88
C VAL A 279 8.26 -3.85 4.98
N LEU A 280 9.59 -3.84 5.07
CA LEU A 280 10.41 -2.63 5.11
C LEU A 280 10.20 -1.74 3.88
N ARG A 281 10.21 -2.30 2.67
CA ARG A 281 9.89 -1.54 1.45
C ARG A 281 8.51 -0.91 1.53
N ALA A 282 7.51 -1.67 1.98
CA ALA A 282 6.16 -1.14 2.10
C ALA A 282 6.07 -0.04 3.18
N ALA A 283 6.78 -0.19 4.29
CA ALA A 283 6.85 0.81 5.35
C ALA A 283 7.52 2.11 4.86
N VAL A 284 8.68 2.03 4.20
CA VAL A 284 9.36 3.21 3.63
C VAL A 284 8.50 3.90 2.57
N ALA A 285 7.82 3.14 1.71
CA ALA A 285 6.88 3.69 0.74
C ALA A 285 5.73 4.45 1.42
N GLU A 286 5.24 3.95 2.55
CA GLU A 286 4.20 4.63 3.34
C GLU A 286 4.74 5.85 4.08
N PHE A 287 5.88 5.74 4.76
CA PHE A 287 6.50 6.84 5.52
C PHE A 287 6.84 8.04 4.66
N SER A 288 7.21 7.80 3.40
CA SER A 288 7.51 8.83 2.40
C SER A 288 6.30 9.35 1.64
N TYR A 289 5.07 8.93 2.01
CA TYR A 289 3.81 9.26 1.32
C TYR A 289 3.81 8.86 -0.16
N ARG A 290 4.42 7.71 -0.49
CA ARG A 290 4.50 7.12 -1.83
C ARG A 290 4.03 5.66 -1.87
N PRO A 291 2.79 5.36 -1.45
CA PRO A 291 2.30 3.98 -1.33
C PRO A 291 2.31 3.20 -2.65
N HIS A 292 2.25 3.87 -3.80
CA HIS A 292 2.36 3.24 -5.13
C HIS A 292 3.71 2.53 -5.37
N MET A 293 4.76 2.88 -4.62
CA MET A 293 6.06 2.23 -4.69
C MET A 293 6.17 0.98 -3.81
N SER A 294 5.12 0.61 -3.04
CA SER A 294 5.15 -0.54 -2.14
C SER A 294 5.14 -1.89 -2.88
N ASP A 295 4.39 -1.98 -3.97
CA ASP A 295 4.08 -3.24 -4.65
C ASP A 295 4.55 -3.24 -6.11
N GLY A 296 4.78 -4.44 -6.65
CA GLY A 296 5.20 -4.61 -8.04
C GLY A 296 6.70 -4.37 -8.28
N LYS A 297 7.11 -4.57 -9.54
CA LYS A 297 8.50 -4.42 -9.97
C LYS A 297 8.75 -2.97 -10.39
N LEU A 298 9.67 -2.30 -9.71
CA LEU A 298 10.10 -0.95 -10.06
C LEU A 298 10.94 -0.96 -11.34
N THR A 299 10.87 0.12 -12.12
CA THR A 299 11.84 0.37 -13.18
C THR A 299 13.21 0.71 -12.57
N PRO A 300 14.33 0.61 -13.32
CA PRO A 300 15.64 1.01 -12.80
C PRO A 300 15.68 2.45 -12.27
N GLU A 301 14.99 3.38 -12.94
CA GLU A 301 14.87 4.78 -12.51
C GLU A 301 14.12 4.90 -11.18
N GLN A 302 12.99 4.20 -11.05
CA GLN A 302 12.20 4.16 -9.81
C GLN A 302 12.94 3.47 -8.66
N SER A 303 13.76 2.45 -8.95
CA SER A 303 14.61 1.79 -7.95
C SER A 303 15.64 2.77 -7.39
N THR A 304 16.33 3.53 -8.25
CA THR A 304 17.30 4.55 -7.80
C THR A 304 16.61 5.62 -6.95
N GLU A 305 15.49 6.17 -7.45
CA GLU A 305 14.70 7.17 -6.71
C GLU A 305 14.25 6.63 -5.34
N PHE A 306 13.79 5.38 -5.29
CA PHE A 306 13.34 4.77 -4.04
C PHE A 306 14.49 4.55 -3.04
N VAL A 307 15.68 4.20 -3.51
CA VAL A 307 16.87 4.07 -2.64
C VAL A 307 17.23 5.41 -2.00
N GLU A 308 17.22 6.50 -2.78
CA GLU A 308 17.46 7.85 -2.24
C GLU A 308 16.40 8.24 -1.20
N ILE A 309 15.13 7.91 -1.46
CA ILE A 309 14.04 8.15 -0.50
C ILE A 309 14.22 7.31 0.76
N ALA A 310 14.56 6.03 0.62
CA ALA A 310 14.80 5.15 1.76
C ALA A 310 15.91 5.69 2.65
N GLN A 311 17.03 6.13 2.05
CA GLN A 311 18.13 6.75 2.77
C GLN A 311 17.66 7.97 3.55
N ALA A 312 16.96 8.91 2.91
CA ALA A 312 16.45 10.11 3.59
C ALA A 312 15.47 9.78 4.74
N VAL A 313 14.59 8.79 4.56
CA VAL A 313 13.66 8.35 5.60
C VAL A 313 14.41 7.76 6.81
N PHE A 314 15.37 6.87 6.57
CA PHE A 314 16.15 6.26 7.66
C PHE A 314 17.06 7.29 8.35
N GLU A 315 17.68 8.21 7.60
CA GLU A 315 18.47 9.32 8.18
C GLU A 315 17.60 10.18 9.11
N LEU A 316 16.37 10.51 8.70
CA LEU A 316 15.44 11.29 9.54
C LEU A 316 14.99 10.51 10.78
N LEU A 317 14.77 9.19 10.67
CA LEU A 317 14.45 8.34 11.81
C LEU A 317 15.63 8.23 12.78
N GLU A 318 16.86 8.08 12.27
CA GLU A 318 18.09 8.04 13.07
C GLU A 318 18.31 9.39 13.78
N GLU A 319 18.11 10.52 13.10
CA GLU A 319 18.21 11.84 13.72
C GLU A 319 17.22 11.99 14.88
N VAL A 320 15.97 11.56 14.70
CA VAL A 320 14.97 11.65 15.75
C VAL A 320 15.25 10.67 16.90
N ALA A 321 15.69 9.45 16.59
CA ALA A 321 16.00 8.43 17.59
C ALA A 321 17.27 8.76 18.41
N LEU A 322 18.16 9.61 17.89
CA LEU A 322 19.42 9.97 18.58
C LEU A 322 19.37 11.35 19.25
N ASP A 323 18.30 12.13 19.08
CA ASP A 323 18.18 13.43 19.72
C ASP A 323 17.78 13.28 21.20
N GLU A 324 18.73 13.54 22.10
CA GLU A 324 18.53 13.54 23.57
C GLU A 324 17.42 14.51 24.02
N ARG A 325 17.09 15.54 23.24
CA ARG A 325 15.96 16.44 23.53
C ARG A 325 14.62 15.77 23.21
N LEU A 326 14.62 14.85 22.24
CA LEU A 326 13.46 14.08 21.82
C LEU A 326 13.22 12.87 22.71
N GLU A 327 14.18 12.39 23.51
CA GLU A 327 13.88 11.41 24.60
C GLU A 327 12.76 11.90 25.55
N ARG A 328 12.63 13.23 25.73
CA ARG A 328 11.51 13.84 26.48
C ARG A 328 10.16 13.72 25.74
N TYR A 329 10.21 13.70 24.42
CA TYR A 329 9.06 13.69 23.51
C TYR A 329 8.73 12.30 22.96
N LEU A 330 9.64 11.36 22.99
CA LEU A 330 9.48 10.02 22.48
C LEU A 330 10.24 9.20 23.50
N HIS A 331 9.51 8.55 24.41
CA HIS A 331 10.14 7.66 25.38
C HIS A 331 10.73 6.48 24.61
N LEU A 332 11.96 6.62 24.13
CA LEU A 332 12.67 5.58 23.35
C LEU A 332 12.93 4.32 24.18
N ASP A 333 12.76 4.40 25.51
CA ASP A 333 12.69 3.25 26.41
C ASP A 333 11.57 2.26 26.03
N GLU A 334 10.62 2.63 25.16
CA GLU A 334 9.59 1.76 24.58
C GLU A 334 10.06 1.01 23.32
N PHE A 335 11.20 1.37 22.73
CA PHE A 335 11.74 0.80 21.49
C PHE A 335 13.13 0.21 21.74
N TYR A 336 13.22 -1.10 21.91
CA TYR A 336 14.48 -1.78 22.24
C TYR A 336 15.18 -2.36 21.03
N ALA A 337 14.45 -2.68 19.96
CA ALA A 337 15.02 -3.13 18.70
C ALA A 337 15.41 -1.95 17.79
N VAL A 338 14.80 -0.78 17.97
CA VAL A 338 15.17 0.45 17.24
C VAL A 338 16.34 1.15 17.92
N ASP A 339 17.54 0.91 17.39
CA ASP A 339 18.76 1.66 17.64
C ASP A 339 19.40 2.09 16.31
N GLY A 340 20.49 2.86 16.37
CA GLY A 340 21.22 3.28 15.16
C GLY A 340 21.64 2.09 14.28
N PRO A 341 22.34 1.06 14.82
CA PRO A 341 22.68 -0.13 14.05
C PRO A 341 21.47 -0.90 13.48
N GLY A 342 20.35 -0.96 14.20
CA GLY A 342 19.12 -1.58 13.74
C GLY A 342 18.48 -0.84 12.56
N LEU A 343 18.40 0.49 12.63
CA LEU A 343 17.94 1.33 11.52
C LEU A 343 18.88 1.23 10.31
N GLU A 344 20.19 1.20 10.53
CA GLU A 344 21.18 0.99 9.46
C GLU A 344 20.98 -0.38 8.78
N THR A 345 20.69 -1.42 9.58
CA THR A 345 20.41 -2.78 9.10
C THR A 345 19.13 -2.83 8.29
N ALA A 346 18.04 -2.21 8.77
CA ALA A 346 16.78 -2.08 8.04
C ALA A 346 16.96 -1.35 6.70
N ARG A 347 17.74 -0.25 6.70
CA ARG A 347 18.08 0.49 5.48
C ARG A 347 18.79 -0.41 4.47
N HIS A 348 19.85 -1.11 4.89
CA HIS A 348 20.61 -1.97 3.99
C HIS A 348 19.79 -3.15 3.43
N ILE A 349 18.92 -3.76 4.24
CA ILE A 349 18.00 -4.81 3.77
C ILE A 349 17.05 -4.23 2.71
N THR A 350 16.52 -3.03 2.94
CA THR A 350 15.61 -2.33 2.02
C THR A 350 16.30 -2.00 0.68
N GLU A 351 17.50 -1.44 0.72
CA GLU A 351 18.30 -1.13 -0.48
C GLU A 351 18.62 -2.39 -1.28
N ALA A 352 19.12 -3.43 -0.60
CA ALA A 352 19.48 -4.69 -1.24
C ALA A 352 18.27 -5.36 -1.92
N TRP A 353 17.08 -5.21 -1.34
CA TRP A 353 15.83 -5.67 -1.95
C TRP A 353 15.49 -4.91 -3.22
N VAL A 354 15.46 -3.58 -3.15
CA VAL A 354 15.02 -2.69 -4.24
C VAL A 354 15.95 -2.79 -5.46
N GLU A 355 17.24 -3.01 -5.22
CA GLU A 355 18.25 -3.19 -6.26
C GLU A 355 18.29 -4.62 -6.81
N GLY A 356 17.44 -5.53 -6.30
CA GLY A 356 17.45 -6.95 -6.68
C GLY A 356 18.70 -7.70 -6.22
N ARG A 357 19.52 -7.08 -5.36
CA ARG A 357 20.72 -7.71 -4.81
C ARG A 357 20.37 -8.89 -3.92
N LEU A 358 19.27 -8.83 -3.16
CA LEU A 358 18.85 -9.92 -2.27
C LEU A 358 18.68 -11.27 -3.01
N GLU A 359 18.11 -11.23 -4.22
CA GLU A 359 17.96 -12.44 -5.07
C GLU A 359 19.30 -12.89 -5.69
N SER A 360 20.16 -11.96 -6.08
CA SER A 360 21.50 -12.28 -6.60
C SER A 360 22.43 -12.85 -5.52
N TRP A 361 22.25 -12.43 -4.27
CA TRP A 361 23.06 -12.82 -3.11
C TRP A 361 22.86 -14.27 -2.68
N LEU A 362 21.72 -14.88 -3.03
CA LEU A 362 21.47 -16.33 -2.95
C LEU A 362 22.44 -17.16 -3.81
N SER A 363 22.95 -16.57 -4.90
CA SER A 363 23.69 -17.31 -5.94
C SER A 363 25.21 -17.28 -5.73
N ASP A 364 25.73 -16.23 -5.09
CA ASP A 364 27.17 -15.94 -5.03
C ASP A 364 27.76 -15.88 -3.60
N GLY A 365 27.00 -16.22 -2.55
CA GLY A 365 27.46 -16.20 -1.16
C GLY A 365 27.35 -14.84 -0.44
N GLY A 366 26.59 -13.89 -1.03
CA GLY A 366 26.35 -12.54 -0.50
C GLY A 366 25.41 -12.48 0.72
N ALA A 367 24.77 -13.61 1.08
CA ALA A 367 24.02 -13.73 2.33
C ALA A 367 24.87 -13.38 3.57
N SER A 368 26.19 -13.59 3.48
CA SER A 368 27.15 -13.31 4.56
C SER A 368 27.22 -11.84 4.99
N GLU A 369 26.98 -10.87 4.12
CA GLU A 369 27.05 -9.44 4.49
C GLU A 369 25.84 -9.00 5.33
N ILE A 370 24.63 -9.41 4.96
CA ILE A 370 23.42 -9.15 5.76
C ILE A 370 23.50 -9.93 7.07
N GLU A 371 23.89 -11.21 7.02
CA GLU A 371 24.08 -12.04 8.21
C GLU A 371 25.04 -11.38 9.20
N GLN A 372 26.20 -10.95 8.72
CA GLN A 372 27.19 -10.25 9.56
C GLN A 372 26.60 -8.96 10.17
N ARG A 373 25.87 -8.16 9.40
CA ARG A 373 25.25 -6.92 9.93
C ARG A 373 24.20 -7.19 10.99
N ILE A 374 23.37 -8.22 10.76
CA ILE A 374 22.37 -8.65 11.75
C ILE A 374 23.07 -9.13 13.02
N ASP A 375 24.13 -9.92 12.91
CA ASP A 375 24.91 -10.39 14.06
C ASP A 375 25.55 -9.22 14.82
N GLU A 376 26.17 -8.27 14.10
CA GLU A 376 26.78 -7.06 14.68
C GLU A 376 25.74 -6.19 15.42
N TRP A 377 24.54 -6.04 14.85
CA TRP A 377 23.43 -5.34 15.48
C TRP A 377 22.92 -6.06 16.74
N ILE A 378 22.73 -7.38 16.69
CA ILE A 378 22.30 -8.18 17.85
C ILE A 378 23.32 -8.08 18.98
N ASP A 379 24.61 -8.11 18.66
CA ASP A 379 25.69 -7.91 19.62
C ASP A 379 25.65 -6.50 20.23
N ALA A 380 25.35 -5.46 19.43
CA ALA A 380 25.18 -4.10 19.92
C ALA A 380 23.99 -3.96 20.89
N LEU A 381 22.84 -4.53 20.53
CA LEU A 381 21.65 -4.58 21.40
C LEU A 381 21.95 -5.28 22.73
N ARG A 382 22.66 -6.43 22.69
CA ARG A 382 23.07 -7.15 23.90
C ARG A 382 23.94 -6.27 24.80
N LEU A 383 24.93 -5.59 24.23
CA LEU A 383 25.81 -4.68 24.97
C LEU A 383 25.05 -3.49 25.58
N GLN A 384 24.04 -2.96 24.89
CA GLN A 384 23.19 -1.89 25.41
C GLN A 384 22.34 -2.38 26.59
N TRP A 385 21.72 -3.56 26.46
CA TRP A 385 20.97 -4.20 27.53
C TRP A 385 21.82 -4.44 28.79
N GLU A 386 23.07 -4.89 28.64
CA GLU A 386 24.00 -5.05 29.77
C GLU A 386 24.26 -3.73 30.49
N ARG A 387 24.45 -2.63 29.75
CA ARG A 387 24.68 -1.30 30.35
C ARG A 387 23.47 -0.81 31.14
N MET A 388 22.26 -1.07 30.64
CA MET A 388 21.01 -0.69 31.30
C MET A 388 20.78 -1.51 32.59
N THR A 389 21.00 -2.82 32.53
CA THR A 389 20.75 -3.74 33.65
C THR A 389 21.82 -3.64 34.76
N HIS A 390 23.06 -3.31 34.42
CA HIS A 390 24.15 -3.14 35.38
C HIS A 390 24.41 -1.68 35.79
N GLY A 391 23.55 -0.76 35.38
CA GLY A 391 23.49 0.61 35.90
C GLY A 391 24.76 1.42 35.66
N GLY A 392 25.15 1.60 34.39
CA GLY A 392 26.04 2.68 33.88
C GLY A 392 27.42 2.87 34.52
N SER A 393 27.76 2.12 35.56
CA SER A 393 28.93 2.31 36.37
C SER A 393 29.88 1.18 36.08
N GLN A 394 31.08 1.55 35.64
CA GLN A 394 32.25 0.67 35.50
C GLN A 394 32.66 0.19 36.91
N VAL A 395 31.81 -0.60 37.55
CA VAL A 395 32.06 -1.24 38.84
C VAL A 395 32.53 -2.64 38.50
N ASP A 396 33.77 -2.93 38.92
CA ASP A 396 34.28 -4.28 39.09
C ASP A 396 33.28 -5.11 39.91
N CYS A 397 32.28 -5.69 39.24
CA CYS A 397 31.42 -6.72 39.79
C CYS A 397 32.16 -8.06 39.60
N PRO A 398 32.59 -8.73 40.69
CA PRO A 398 33.29 -10.00 40.58
C PRO A 398 32.30 -11.08 40.17
N GLY A 399 32.25 -11.34 38.87
CA GLY A 399 31.43 -12.37 38.24
C GLY A 399 30.86 -11.86 36.93
N LEU A 400 31.72 -11.67 35.91
CA LEU A 400 31.23 -11.69 34.53
C LEU A 400 30.47 -13.00 34.36
N LEU A 401 29.18 -12.90 34.04
CA LEU A 401 28.41 -14.03 33.53
C LEU A 401 29.20 -14.61 32.35
N ASP A 402 29.24 -15.94 32.23
CA ASP A 402 29.79 -16.55 31.01
C ASP A 402 28.98 -16.06 29.80
N GLU A 403 29.62 -15.92 28.63
CA GLU A 403 29.01 -15.39 27.40
C GLU A 403 27.68 -16.11 27.08
N LYS A 404 27.64 -17.42 27.34
CA LYS A 404 26.45 -18.24 27.19
C LYS A 404 25.31 -17.83 28.15
N GLU A 405 25.61 -17.52 29.39
CA GLU A 405 24.62 -17.11 30.41
C GLU A 405 24.12 -15.68 30.15
N GLN A 406 24.96 -14.82 29.58
CA GLN A 406 24.55 -13.49 29.08
C GLN A 406 23.57 -13.62 27.91
N ILE A 407 23.88 -14.47 26.93
CA ILE A 407 22.99 -14.74 25.78
C ILE A 407 21.64 -15.29 26.26
N GLU A 408 21.63 -16.31 27.12
CA GLU A 408 20.39 -16.91 27.64
C GLU A 408 19.52 -15.87 28.38
N ARG A 409 20.13 -14.99 29.18
CA ARG A 409 19.39 -13.93 29.89
C ARG A 409 18.87 -12.83 28.99
N PHE A 410 19.67 -12.41 28.00
CA PHE A 410 19.25 -11.42 27.02
C PHE A 410 18.08 -11.95 26.18
N SER A 411 18.18 -13.18 25.66
CA SER A 411 17.08 -13.85 24.96
C SER A 411 15.81 -13.94 25.80
N ALA A 412 15.92 -14.35 27.08
CA ALA A 412 14.78 -14.43 27.98
C ALA A 412 14.13 -13.06 28.26
N TRP A 413 14.93 -12.01 28.37
CA TRP A 413 14.43 -10.64 28.55
C TRP A 413 13.69 -10.13 27.30
N VAL A 414 14.22 -10.39 26.11
CA VAL A 414 13.53 -10.08 24.85
C VAL A 414 12.22 -10.86 24.76
N GLU A 415 12.21 -12.15 25.10
CA GLU A 415 10.99 -12.98 25.16
C GLU A 415 9.93 -12.42 26.10
N GLU A 416 10.30 -12.02 27.33
CA GLU A 416 9.38 -11.45 28.31
C GLU A 416 8.83 -10.10 27.82
N HIS A 417 9.67 -9.24 27.24
CA HIS A 417 9.24 -7.98 26.67
C HIS A 417 8.24 -8.19 25.52
N TYR A 418 8.51 -9.15 24.63
CA TYR A 418 7.62 -9.47 23.51
C TYR A 418 6.33 -10.12 23.99
N ALA A 419 6.39 -10.99 25.00
CA ALA A 419 5.19 -11.49 25.62
C ALA A 419 4.37 -10.30 26.18
N CYS A 420 4.96 -9.35 26.89
CA CYS A 420 4.23 -8.17 27.37
C CYS A 420 3.73 -7.23 26.24
N THR A 421 4.44 -7.17 25.11
CA THR A 421 4.14 -6.26 23.98
C THR A 421 3.14 -6.87 22.97
N PHE A 422 3.15 -8.20 22.81
CA PHE A 422 2.37 -8.97 21.83
C PHE A 422 1.40 -10.01 22.44
N ALA A 423 1.36 -10.24 23.77
CA ALA A 423 0.41 -11.20 24.39
C ALA A 423 -1.02 -10.66 24.56
N ASP A 424 -1.22 -9.34 24.49
CA ASP A 424 -2.56 -8.83 24.21
C ASP A 424 -2.82 -8.99 22.72
N PRO A 425 -3.95 -9.61 22.29
CA PRO A 425 -4.32 -9.57 20.88
C PRO A 425 -4.25 -8.10 20.41
N PRO A 426 -3.61 -7.81 19.27
CA PRO A 426 -3.33 -6.44 18.85
C PRO A 426 -4.56 -5.53 18.70
N GLU A 427 -5.74 -6.14 18.80
CA GLU A 427 -7.06 -5.56 19.02
C GLU A 427 -7.20 -4.67 20.28
N ALA A 428 -6.18 -4.47 21.11
CA ALA A 428 -6.21 -3.50 22.21
C ALA A 428 -5.26 -2.29 22.01
N ARG A 429 -4.21 -2.43 21.20
CA ARG A 429 -3.25 -1.36 20.89
C ARG A 429 -3.49 -0.68 19.53
N TRP A 430 -4.24 -1.33 18.65
CA TRP A 430 -4.59 -0.84 17.30
C TRP A 430 -6.10 -0.60 17.14
N SER A 431 -6.91 -0.69 18.20
CA SER A 431 -8.37 -0.74 18.11
C SER A 431 -9.14 0.55 18.36
N SER A 432 -8.52 1.71 18.14
CA SER A 432 -9.29 2.95 17.97
C SER A 432 -9.32 3.47 16.53
N GLU A 433 -8.68 2.80 15.57
CA GLU A 433 -8.52 3.36 14.24
C GLU A 433 -9.08 2.42 13.17
N GLU A 434 -10.00 2.93 12.35
CA GLU A 434 -10.56 2.22 11.20
C GLU A 434 -9.42 1.71 10.29
N GLU A 435 -9.33 0.39 10.14
CA GLU A 435 -8.27 -0.34 9.44
C GLU A 435 -8.15 0.03 7.94
N ASP A 436 -7.43 1.11 7.65
CA ASP A 436 -7.06 1.50 6.27
C ASP A 436 -5.55 1.37 5.99
N CYS A 437 -4.68 1.13 7.00
CA CYS A 437 -3.24 0.97 6.77
C CYS A 437 -2.87 -0.47 6.39
N ALA A 438 -2.70 -0.73 5.09
CA ALA A 438 -2.28 -2.03 4.56
C ALA A 438 -0.92 -2.51 5.11
N VAL A 439 -0.08 -1.62 5.62
CA VAL A 439 1.23 -1.93 6.21
C VAL A 439 1.06 -2.55 7.60
N GLU A 440 0.23 -1.98 8.46
CA GLU A 440 -0.05 -2.55 9.79
C GLU A 440 -0.66 -3.94 9.71
N LYS A 441 -1.55 -4.14 8.72
CA LYS A 441 -2.06 -5.46 8.40
C LYS A 441 -0.95 -6.43 7.96
N ARG A 442 -0.02 -6.00 7.10
CA ARG A 442 1.12 -6.83 6.66
C ARG A 442 2.05 -7.17 7.83
N THR A 443 2.37 -6.21 8.69
CA THR A 443 3.20 -6.44 9.88
C THR A 443 2.52 -7.41 10.84
N ARG A 444 1.21 -7.25 11.05
CA ARG A 444 0.38 -8.18 11.83
C ARG A 444 0.35 -9.58 11.23
N ASP A 445 0.01 -9.70 9.96
CA ASP A 445 -0.08 -10.98 9.25
C ASP A 445 1.30 -11.68 9.25
N PHE A 446 2.37 -10.91 9.09
CA PHE A 446 3.75 -11.40 9.20
C PHE A 446 4.03 -11.92 10.60
N ALA A 447 3.81 -11.13 11.65
CA ALA A 447 4.01 -11.54 13.04
C ALA A 447 3.17 -12.79 13.40
N GLN A 448 1.89 -12.83 13.02
CA GLN A 448 1.01 -13.98 13.23
C GLN A 448 1.50 -15.23 12.49
N ARG A 449 1.99 -15.09 11.26
CA ARG A 449 2.59 -16.21 10.51
C ARG A 449 3.79 -16.78 11.27
N MET A 450 4.66 -15.91 11.80
CA MET A 450 5.85 -16.32 12.56
C MET A 450 5.50 -17.09 13.85
N VAL A 451 4.44 -16.68 14.54
CA VAL A 451 3.89 -17.42 15.69
C VAL A 451 3.34 -18.78 15.26
N SER A 452 2.59 -18.84 14.16
CA SER A 452 1.97 -20.09 13.68
C SER A 452 2.96 -21.16 13.19
N GLU A 453 4.13 -20.74 12.71
CA GLU A 453 5.20 -21.64 12.22
C GLU A 453 6.03 -22.28 13.36
N GLY A 454 5.72 -21.97 14.62
CA GLY A 454 6.47 -22.47 15.78
C GLY A 454 7.88 -21.90 15.87
N LYS A 455 8.17 -20.84 15.10
CA LYS A 455 9.43 -20.10 15.17
C LYS A 455 9.43 -19.19 16.39
N MET A 456 8.29 -18.60 16.77
CA MET A 456 8.03 -18.02 18.10
C MET A 456 7.28 -19.05 18.96
N THR A 457 7.91 -19.59 20.00
CA THR A 457 7.22 -20.44 20.98
C THR A 457 6.78 -19.62 22.19
N THR A 458 5.49 -19.63 22.50
CA THR A 458 4.97 -19.21 23.81
C THR A 458 5.47 -20.18 24.89
N PRO A 459 5.97 -19.72 26.04
CA PRO A 459 6.18 -20.61 27.18
C PRO A 459 4.83 -21.09 27.71
N ASP A 460 4.69 -22.41 27.87
CA ASP A 460 3.70 -23.04 28.78
C ASP A 460 4.09 -22.85 30.25
#